data_AF-A0A800KJ35-F1
#
_entry.id   AF-A0A800KJ35-F1
#
_cell.length_a   1.000
_cell.length_b   1.000
_cell.length_c   1.000
_cell.angle_alpha   90.00
_cell.angle_beta   90.00
_cell.angle_gamma   90.00
#
_symmetry.space_group_name_H-M   'P 1'
#
loop_
_entity.id
_entity.type
_entity.pdbx_description
1 polymer ?
#
loop_
_entity_poly.entity_id
_entity_poly.type
_entity_poly.pdbx_seq_one_letter_code
_entity_poly.pdbx_strand_id
1 'polypeptide(L)'
;NLVRSADPYDDSAAKEDASGVPAVPVGGPGVYPIHAAAGVGYGEGYAGNAHKHAPNGWLPSVRYLIEELGVPVDQRDFNGYTALHHAASRGDNDLVLYLIDQGADVKVLSRAGQTTADMANGPVSRVSPYPETVALLVSLGAINNDNCKSC
;
A
#
# COMPACT_ATOMS: atom_id res chain seq x y z
N ASN A 1 5.91 19.44 -6.15
CA ASN A 1 4.87 20.30 -5.52
C ASN A 1 4.74 19.90 -4.07
N LEU A 2 5.21 20.75 -3.14
CA LEU A 2 5.14 20.47 -1.71
C LEU A 2 3.68 20.40 -1.26
N VAL A 3 3.24 19.26 -0.73
CA VAL A 3 1.93 19.14 -0.08
C VAL A 3 2.10 19.68 1.34
N ARG A 4 1.59 20.87 1.61
CA ARG A 4 1.53 21.40 2.97
C ARG A 4 0.38 20.73 3.71
N SER A 5 0.67 20.17 4.87
CA SER A 5 -0.35 19.73 5.81
C SER A 5 -1.27 20.89 6.17
N ALA A 6 -2.58 20.66 6.09
CA ALA A 6 -3.58 21.59 6.59
C ALA A 6 -3.82 21.42 8.11
N ASP A 7 -3.12 20.47 8.74
CA ASP A 7 -3.17 20.26 10.18
C ASP A 7 -2.22 21.23 10.88
N PRO A 8 -2.75 22.16 11.71
CA PRO A 8 -1.92 23.11 12.46
C PRO A 8 -1.04 22.45 13.53
N TYR A 9 -1.13 21.13 13.74
CA TYR A 9 -0.29 20.36 14.66
C TYR A 9 0.74 19.45 13.96
N ASP A 10 0.84 19.51 12.63
CA ASP A 10 1.82 18.73 11.87
C ASP A 10 3.17 19.45 11.78
N ASP A 11 4.04 19.16 12.74
CA ASP A 11 5.43 19.64 12.80
C ASP A 11 6.38 18.87 11.86
N SER A 12 5.87 17.95 11.02
CA SER A 12 6.72 17.32 10.00
C SER A 12 7.00 18.33 8.89
N ALA A 13 8.28 18.67 8.70
CA ALA A 13 8.70 19.48 7.56
C ALA A 13 8.11 18.85 6.29
N ALA A 14 7.32 19.62 5.52
CA ALA A 14 6.60 19.14 4.34
C ALA A 14 7.53 18.31 3.46
N LYS A 15 7.48 16.99 3.61
CA LYS A 15 8.29 16.08 2.82
C LYS A 15 7.80 16.21 1.39
N GLU A 16 8.73 16.27 0.46
CA GLU A 16 8.37 16.28 -0.95
C GLU A 16 7.60 15.00 -1.28
N ASP A 17 6.47 15.16 -1.97
CA ASP A 17 5.65 14.04 -2.38
C ASP A 17 6.39 13.19 -3.41
N ALA A 18 6.83 12.01 -2.99
CA ALA A 18 7.62 11.10 -3.81
C ALA A 18 6.79 10.34 -4.86
N SER A 19 5.46 10.35 -4.75
CA SER A 19 4.58 9.55 -5.62
C SER A 19 4.31 10.20 -6.98
N GLY A 20 4.45 11.53 -7.07
CA GLY A 20 4.11 12.29 -8.27
C GLY A 20 2.61 12.35 -8.60
N VAL A 21 1.72 11.83 -7.74
CA VAL A 21 0.27 11.81 -7.99
C VAL A 21 -0.41 13.08 -7.48
N PRO A 22 -1.47 13.59 -8.16
CA PRO A 22 -2.20 14.77 -7.69
C PRO A 22 -2.74 14.58 -6.27
N ALA A 23 -2.76 15.66 -5.47
CA ALA A 23 -3.35 15.63 -4.14
C ALA A 23 -4.86 15.35 -4.22
N VAL A 24 -5.39 14.56 -3.28
CA VAL A 24 -6.83 14.33 -3.17
C VAL A 24 -7.47 15.59 -2.56
N PRO A 25 -8.50 16.18 -3.18
CA PRO A 25 -9.17 17.36 -2.63
C PRO A 25 -9.91 17.03 -1.34
N VAL A 26 -10.12 18.03 -0.49
CA VAL A 26 -10.95 17.89 0.72
C VAL A 26 -12.35 17.40 0.34
N GLY A 27 -12.83 16.34 1.00
CA GLY A 27 -14.09 15.67 0.67
C GLY A 27 -14.03 14.71 -0.52
N GLY A 28 -12.86 14.55 -1.15
CA GLY A 28 -12.61 13.55 -2.19
C GLY A 28 -12.49 12.13 -1.62
N PRO A 29 -12.47 11.11 -2.51
CA PRO A 29 -12.31 9.72 -2.09
C PRO A 29 -10.89 9.50 -1.55
N GLY A 30 -10.79 9.35 -0.23
CA GLY A 30 -9.51 9.02 0.41
C GLY A 30 -9.04 7.62 0.04
N VAL A 31 -9.98 6.66 -0.05
CA VAL A 31 -9.72 5.25 -0.34
C VAL A 31 -10.73 4.80 -1.39
N TYR A 32 -10.27 4.05 -2.39
CA TYR A 32 -11.13 3.44 -3.42
C TYR A 32 -11.46 1.98 -3.11
N PRO A 33 -12.51 1.39 -3.72
CA PRO A 33 -12.93 0.01 -3.45
C PRO A 33 -11.80 -1.03 -3.56
N ILE A 34 -10.87 -0.87 -4.50
CA ILE A 34 -9.75 -1.81 -4.67
C ILE A 34 -8.79 -1.83 -3.48
N HIS A 35 -8.56 -0.70 -2.83
CA HIS A 35 -7.73 -0.62 -1.62
C HIS A 35 -8.45 -1.26 -0.43
N ALA A 36 -9.74 -0.98 -0.29
CA ALA A 36 -10.57 -1.62 0.73
C ALA A 36 -10.57 -3.16 0.56
N ALA A 37 -10.72 -3.63 -0.68
CA ALA A 37 -10.66 -5.04 -1.03
C ALA A 37 -9.24 -5.64 -0.93
N ALA A 38 -8.19 -4.83 -0.93
CA ALA A 38 -6.81 -5.27 -0.73
C ALA A 38 -6.37 -5.23 0.75
N GLY A 39 -7.21 -4.75 1.66
CA GLY A 39 -6.94 -4.71 3.10
C GLY A 39 -6.30 -3.40 3.60
N VAL A 40 -6.70 -2.25 3.06
CA VAL A 40 -6.26 -0.90 3.49
C VAL A 40 -6.24 -0.74 5.02
N GLY A 41 -5.20 -0.09 5.53
CA GLY A 41 -5.03 0.21 6.95
C GLY A 41 -4.56 -0.98 7.82
N TYR A 42 -4.18 -2.10 7.20
CA TYR A 42 -3.51 -3.18 7.91
C TYR A 42 -2.22 -2.69 8.56
N GLY A 43 -2.13 -2.80 9.89
CA GLY A 43 -0.93 -2.44 10.64
C GLY A 43 -0.66 -0.95 10.86
N GLU A 44 -1.40 -0.05 10.19
CA GLU A 44 -1.21 1.41 10.28
C GLU A 44 -2.08 2.09 11.37
N GLY A 45 -3.15 1.43 11.85
CA GLY A 45 -4.09 1.99 12.83
C GLY A 45 -3.74 1.73 14.31
N TYR A 46 -3.91 2.75 15.16
CA TYR A 46 -3.77 2.63 16.63
C TYR A 46 -4.94 1.90 17.31
N ALA A 47 -6.11 1.83 16.64
CA ALA A 47 -7.28 1.11 17.12
C ALA A 47 -7.33 -0.28 16.47
N GLY A 48 -7.57 -1.31 17.29
CA GLY A 48 -7.52 -2.71 16.90
C GLY A 48 -8.38 -3.04 15.69
N ASN A 49 -7.75 -3.13 14.52
CA ASN A 49 -8.34 -3.79 13.39
C ASN A 49 -8.35 -5.29 13.69
N ALA A 50 -9.50 -5.83 14.06
CA ALA A 50 -9.71 -7.27 14.10
C ALA A 50 -9.80 -7.79 12.66
N HIS A 51 -8.66 -7.90 11.98
CA HIS A 51 -8.56 -8.63 10.73
C HIS A 51 -8.77 -10.12 11.05
N LYS A 52 -10.02 -10.58 11.07
CA LYS A 52 -10.29 -12.01 10.91
C LYS A 52 -9.90 -12.35 9.48
N HIS A 53 -8.62 -12.67 9.30
CA HIS A 53 -8.09 -13.18 8.06
C HIS A 53 -8.86 -14.46 7.70
N ALA A 54 -9.73 -14.36 6.71
CA ALA A 54 -10.14 -15.53 5.95
C ALA A 54 -9.02 -15.79 4.95
N PRO A 55 -8.31 -16.93 5.03
CA PRO A 55 -7.30 -17.29 4.04
C PRO A 55 -7.86 -17.12 2.63
N ASN A 56 -7.11 -16.41 1.80
CA ASN A 56 -7.44 -16.14 0.39
C ASN A 56 -8.72 -15.31 0.17
N GLY A 57 -9.26 -14.63 1.20
CA GLY A 57 -10.53 -13.89 1.10
C GLY A 57 -10.46 -12.58 0.29
N TRP A 58 -9.27 -11.99 0.15
CA TRP A 58 -9.09 -10.69 -0.52
C TRP A 58 -8.99 -10.82 -2.04
N LEU A 59 -8.27 -11.85 -2.52
CA LEU A 59 -8.04 -12.07 -3.94
C LEU A 59 -9.32 -12.14 -4.77
N PRO A 60 -10.38 -12.89 -4.39
CA PRO A 60 -11.63 -12.92 -5.16
C PRO A 60 -12.27 -11.53 -5.32
N SER A 61 -12.19 -10.68 -4.27
CA SER A 61 -12.75 -9.33 -4.30
C SER A 61 -11.94 -8.42 -5.22
N VAL A 62 -10.61 -8.43 -5.09
CA VAL A 62 -9.73 -7.63 -5.96
C VAL A 62 -9.87 -8.06 -7.42
N ARG A 63 -9.92 -9.37 -7.67
CA ARG A 63 -10.15 -9.95 -8.99
C ARG A 63 -11.46 -9.47 -9.61
N TYR A 64 -12.56 -9.53 -8.86
CA TYR A 64 -13.85 -9.03 -9.34
C TYR A 64 -13.79 -7.54 -9.73
N LEU A 65 -13.11 -6.72 -8.92
CA LEU A 65 -12.97 -5.29 -9.22
C LEU A 65 -12.17 -5.03 -10.50
N ILE A 66 -11.10 -5.78 -10.74
CA ILE A 66 -10.25 -5.61 -11.94
C ILE A 66 -10.94 -6.21 -13.17
N GLU A 67 -11.35 -7.47 -13.11
CA GLU A 67 -11.82 -8.23 -14.28
C GLU A 67 -13.25 -7.87 -14.68
N GLU A 68 -14.15 -7.68 -13.71
CA GLU A 68 -15.58 -7.46 -14.00
C GLU A 68 -15.94 -5.97 -14.04
N LEU A 69 -15.30 -5.14 -13.21
CA LEU A 69 -15.59 -3.71 -13.13
C LEU A 69 -14.57 -2.81 -13.83
N GLY A 70 -13.47 -3.37 -14.34
CA GLY A 70 -12.44 -2.62 -15.06
C GLY A 70 -11.71 -1.60 -14.19
N VAL A 71 -11.62 -1.84 -12.87
CA VAL A 71 -10.89 -0.95 -11.97
C VAL A 71 -9.39 -0.97 -12.33
N PRO A 72 -8.74 0.19 -12.51
CA PRO A 72 -7.31 0.23 -12.79
C PRO A 72 -6.49 -0.44 -11.67
N VAL A 73 -5.62 -1.37 -12.04
CA VAL A 73 -4.76 -2.12 -11.09
C VAL A 73 -3.89 -1.19 -10.23
N ASP A 74 -3.40 -0.10 -10.83
CA ASP A 74 -2.52 0.88 -10.20
C ASP A 74 -3.26 2.12 -9.65
N GLN A 75 -4.57 2.00 -9.37
CA GLN A 75 -5.31 3.08 -8.71
C GLN A 75 -4.65 3.47 -7.38
N ARG A 76 -4.60 4.78 -7.10
CA ARG A 76 -3.87 5.37 -5.96
C ARG A 76 -4.84 5.88 -4.91
N ASP A 77 -4.62 5.53 -3.65
CA ASP A 77 -5.33 6.15 -2.52
C ASP A 77 -4.70 7.48 -2.09
N PHE A 78 -5.23 8.09 -1.03
CA PHE A 78 -4.76 9.38 -0.54
C PHE A 78 -3.30 9.40 -0.07
N ASN A 79 -2.75 8.25 0.34
CA ASN A 79 -1.34 8.09 0.70
C ASN A 79 -0.46 7.78 -0.52
N GLY A 80 -1.05 7.66 -1.72
CA GLY A 80 -0.35 7.25 -2.93
C GLY A 80 -0.12 5.74 -3.01
N TYR A 81 -0.71 4.95 -2.10
CA TYR A 81 -0.59 3.50 -2.14
C TYR A 81 -1.47 2.90 -3.23
N THR A 82 -1.05 1.74 -3.74
CA THR A 82 -1.87 0.83 -4.56
C THR A 82 -2.35 -0.36 -3.75
N ALA A 83 -3.24 -1.16 -4.36
CA ALA A 83 -3.54 -2.51 -3.90
C ALA A 83 -2.28 -3.35 -3.63
N LEU A 84 -1.20 -3.17 -4.41
CA LEU A 84 0.06 -3.90 -4.22
C LEU A 84 0.78 -3.52 -2.93
N HIS A 85 0.76 -2.25 -2.53
CA HIS A 85 1.29 -1.81 -1.23
C HIS A 85 0.52 -2.47 -0.07
N HIS A 86 -0.81 -2.53 -0.18
CA HIS A 86 -1.67 -3.15 0.84
C HIS A 86 -1.57 -4.68 0.87
N ALA A 87 -1.29 -5.32 -0.26
CA ALA A 87 -0.99 -6.75 -0.30
C ALA A 87 0.35 -7.07 0.38
N ALA A 88 1.37 -6.26 0.07
CA ALA A 88 2.72 -6.38 0.63
C ALA A 88 2.74 -6.19 2.17
N SER A 89 2.00 -5.21 2.70
CA SER A 89 1.91 -4.97 4.15
C SER A 89 1.27 -6.12 4.94
N ARG A 90 0.65 -7.07 4.25
CA ARG A 90 0.01 -8.27 4.82
C ARG A 90 0.76 -9.56 4.54
N GLY A 91 1.88 -9.50 3.81
CA GLY A 91 2.58 -10.69 3.34
C GLY A 91 1.78 -11.56 2.37
N ASP A 92 0.79 -10.98 1.66
CA ASP A 92 -0.15 -11.70 0.81
C ASP A 92 0.45 -11.96 -0.58
N ASN A 93 1.36 -12.94 -0.65
CA ASN A 93 2.10 -13.27 -1.86
C ASN A 93 1.19 -13.67 -3.05
N ASP A 94 0.07 -14.33 -2.78
CA ASP A 94 -0.88 -14.73 -3.83
C ASP A 94 -1.53 -13.49 -4.47
N LEU A 95 -1.94 -12.51 -3.66
CA LEU A 95 -2.46 -11.25 -4.18
C LEU A 95 -1.37 -10.40 -4.85
N VAL A 96 -0.15 -10.40 -4.32
CA VAL A 96 1.01 -9.74 -4.96
C VAL A 96 1.22 -10.29 -6.37
N LEU A 97 1.33 -11.61 -6.52
CA LEU A 97 1.55 -12.25 -7.82
C LEU A 97 0.40 -11.98 -8.79
N TYR A 98 -0.85 -12.04 -8.32
CA TYR A 98 -2.01 -11.71 -9.15
C TYR A 98 -1.97 -10.26 -9.65
N LEU A 99 -1.72 -9.28 -8.77
CA LEU A 99 -1.66 -7.88 -9.17
C LEU A 99 -0.57 -7.62 -10.21
N ILE A 100 0.58 -8.28 -10.08
CA ILE A 100 1.68 -8.21 -11.04
C ILE A 100 1.28 -8.80 -12.40
N ASP A 101 0.58 -9.95 -12.40
CA ASP A 101 0.04 -10.57 -13.62
C ASP A 101 -0.98 -9.66 -14.32
N GLN A 102 -1.75 -8.88 -13.55
CA GLN A 102 -2.64 -7.84 -14.06
C GLN A 102 -1.93 -6.53 -14.47
N GLY A 103 -0.60 -6.50 -14.42
CA GLY A 103 0.22 -5.38 -14.88
C GLY A 103 0.47 -4.28 -13.86
N ALA A 104 0.34 -4.55 -12.56
CA ALA A 104 0.71 -3.59 -11.51
C ALA A 104 2.20 -3.23 -11.60
N ASP A 105 2.52 -1.94 -11.49
CA ASP A 105 3.90 -1.48 -11.36
C ASP A 105 4.41 -1.70 -9.93
N VAL A 106 5.37 -2.61 -9.78
CA VAL A 106 6.01 -2.95 -8.51
C VAL A 106 6.87 -1.82 -7.95
N LYS A 107 7.31 -0.88 -8.79
CA LYS A 107 8.30 0.16 -8.44
C LYS A 107 7.68 1.44 -7.90
N VAL A 108 6.36 1.46 -7.72
CA VAL A 108 5.68 2.70 -7.39
C VAL A 108 5.94 3.08 -5.95
N LEU A 109 5.98 4.40 -5.72
CA LEU A 109 6.23 5.01 -4.42
C LEU A 109 4.94 5.59 -3.83
N SER A 110 4.77 5.42 -2.52
CA SER A 110 3.80 6.20 -1.75
C SER A 110 4.21 7.68 -1.70
N ARG A 111 3.31 8.55 -1.23
CA ARG A 111 3.65 9.97 -1.01
C ARG A 111 4.79 10.14 -0.01
N ALA A 112 4.91 9.24 0.95
CA ALA A 112 5.99 9.20 1.93
C ALA A 112 7.28 8.54 1.41
N GLY A 113 7.30 8.10 0.14
CA GLY A 113 8.45 7.49 -0.51
C GLY A 113 8.64 6.00 -0.19
N GLN A 114 7.63 5.33 0.37
CA GLN A 114 7.70 3.90 0.63
C GLN A 114 7.51 3.13 -0.67
N THR A 115 8.34 2.12 -0.87
CA THR A 115 8.16 1.15 -1.96
C THR A 115 7.19 0.05 -1.54
N THR A 116 6.78 -0.80 -2.49
CA THR A 116 6.02 -2.01 -2.18
C THR A 116 6.80 -2.95 -1.24
N ALA A 117 8.11 -3.09 -1.41
CA ALA A 117 8.95 -3.90 -0.52
C ALA A 117 9.09 -3.31 0.88
N ASP A 118 9.15 -1.98 1.03
CA ASP A 118 9.15 -1.33 2.35
C ASP A 118 7.90 -1.67 3.15
N MET A 119 6.74 -1.79 2.48
CA MET A 119 5.48 -2.18 3.13
C MET A 119 5.55 -3.58 3.71
N ALA A 120 6.18 -4.54 3.01
CA ALA A 120 6.42 -5.88 3.53
C ALA A 120 7.51 -5.91 4.63
N ASN A 121 8.44 -4.96 4.60
CA ASN A 121 9.54 -4.86 5.56
C ASN A 121 9.16 -4.14 6.87
N GLY A 122 7.87 -3.84 7.12
CA GLY A 122 7.42 -3.25 8.38
C GLY A 122 7.81 -1.77 8.55
N PRO A 123 7.16 -0.84 7.82
CA PRO A 123 7.48 0.59 7.87
C PRO A 123 6.96 1.28 9.15
N VAL A 124 6.32 0.51 10.03
CA VAL A 124 5.71 0.92 11.30
C VAL A 124 6.07 -0.11 12.39
N SER A 125 6.34 0.34 13.61
CA SER A 125 6.93 -0.49 14.69
C SER A 125 6.07 -1.63 15.23
N ARG A 126 4.85 -1.83 14.72
CA ARG A 126 3.87 -2.79 15.27
C ARG A 126 3.57 -3.96 14.33
N VAL A 127 4.14 -3.97 13.13
CA VAL A 127 3.95 -5.03 12.13
C VAL A 127 5.28 -5.74 11.97
N SER A 128 5.34 -7.05 12.24
CA SER A 128 6.52 -7.84 11.94
C SER A 128 6.77 -7.85 10.43
N PRO A 129 8.03 -7.76 9.97
CA PRO A 129 8.34 -7.87 8.55
C PRO A 129 7.96 -9.25 8.00
N TYR A 130 7.73 -9.32 6.69
CA TYR A 130 7.46 -10.53 5.92
C TYR A 130 8.64 -10.81 4.96
N PRO A 131 9.71 -11.51 5.41
CA PRO A 131 10.94 -11.65 4.62
C PRO A 131 10.73 -12.30 3.25
N GLU A 132 9.86 -13.30 3.16
CA GLU A 132 9.54 -13.97 1.90
C GLU A 132 8.88 -13.01 0.91
N THR A 133 8.00 -12.13 1.40
CA THR A 133 7.32 -11.11 0.59
C THR A 133 8.28 -10.00 0.17
N VAL A 134 9.20 -9.58 1.06
CA VAL A 134 10.28 -8.65 0.70
C VAL A 134 11.13 -9.24 -0.42
N ALA A 135 11.57 -10.50 -0.28
CA ALA A 135 12.37 -11.19 -1.28
C ALA A 135 11.61 -11.32 -2.62
N LEU A 136 10.33 -11.65 -2.58
CA LEU A 136 9.47 -11.71 -3.76
C LEU A 136 9.43 -10.36 -4.49
N LEU A 137 9.08 -9.28 -3.79
CA LEU A 137 8.96 -7.95 -4.39
C LEU A 137 10.29 -7.45 -4.95
N VAL A 138 11.40 -7.70 -4.24
CA VAL A 138 12.75 -7.41 -4.74
C VAL A 138 13.08 -8.21 -6.00
N SER A 139 12.73 -9.51 -6.05
CA SER A 139 12.92 -10.33 -7.26
C SER A 139 12.11 -9.84 -8.46
N LEU A 140 10.97 -9.18 -8.20
CA LEU A 140 10.12 -8.56 -9.21
C LEU A 140 10.60 -7.16 -9.62
N GLY A 141 11.59 -6.60 -8.91
CA GLY A 141 12.26 -5.35 -9.24
C GLY A 141 11.89 -4.17 -8.36
N ALA A 142 11.21 -4.38 -7.23
CA ALA A 142 11.08 -3.36 -6.19
C ALA A 142 12.42 -3.13 -5.46
N ILE A 143 12.61 -1.92 -4.94
CA ILE A 143 13.73 -1.60 -4.05
C ILE A 143 13.25 -1.76 -2.62
N ASN A 144 14.00 -2.46 -1.77
CA ASN A 144 13.82 -2.40 -0.32
C ASN A 144 14.78 -1.36 0.25
N ASN A 145 14.27 -0.33 0.92
CA ASN A 145 15.08 0.74 1.50
C ASN A 145 15.67 0.40 2.87
N ASP A 146 15.46 -0.84 3.36
CA ASP A 146 15.99 -1.36 4.63
C ASP A 146 15.67 -0.48 5.86
N ASN A 147 14.48 0.12 5.85
CA ASN A 147 14.01 1.08 6.86
C ASN A 147 13.01 0.46 7.86
N CYS A 148 13.10 -0.85 8.08
CA CYS A 148 12.23 -1.58 9.01
C CYS A 148 12.23 -0.91 10.39
N LYS A 149 11.03 -0.70 10.96
CA LYS A 149 10.86 -0.07 12.28
C LYS A 149 10.52 -1.04 13.39
N SER A 150 10.37 -2.32 13.06
CA SER A 150 9.92 -3.40 13.95
C SER A 150 10.92 -4.56 14.05
N CYS A 151 12.04 -4.51 13.31
CA CYS A 151 13.14 -5.48 13.38
C CYS A 151 14.02 -5.31 14.62
#